data_AF-A0A945TYV4-F1
#
_entry.id   AF-A0A945TYV4-F1
#
_cell.length_a   1.000
_cell.length_b   1.000
_cell.length_c   1.000
_cell.angle_alpha   90.00
_cell.angle_beta   90.00
_cell.angle_gamma   90.00
#
_symmetry.space_group_name_H-M   'P 1'
#
loop_
_entity.id
_entity.type
_entity.pdbx_description
1 polymer ?
#
loop_
_entity_poly.entity_id
_entity_poly.type
_entity_poly.pdbx_seq_one_letter_code
_entity_poly.pdbx_strand_id
1 'polypeptide(L)'
;TGYELVALAAAAAASIATDTPITTHTDEGTLGDLQQQIFSDAGVPPHRVVIGHSCGSTDTDYHLGIARRGSYLGFDRFGIPMVSDDDRVAALARVIAAGAGDRVVVSHDSVWCWKGQPWPPKLRPRVAERFVPTLFDRQIVPKLIDVGVDEAAIARLTDDNPRAYFESTPLASLT
;
A
#
# COMPACT_ATOMS: atom_id res chain seq x y z
N THR A 1 13.50 -11.81 -9.49
CA THR A 1 13.95 -13.10 -10.06
C THR A 1 13.27 -13.35 -11.39
N GLY A 2 13.74 -14.31 -12.20
CA GLY A 2 13.08 -14.65 -13.47
C GLY A 2 11.63 -15.11 -13.30
N TYR A 3 11.32 -15.81 -12.21
CA TYR A 3 9.96 -16.22 -11.86
C TYR A 3 9.04 -15.02 -11.61
N GLU A 4 9.48 -14.05 -10.81
CA GLU A 4 8.69 -12.86 -10.52
C GLU A 4 8.44 -12.02 -11.77
N LEU A 5 9.42 -11.92 -12.68
CA LEU A 5 9.22 -11.23 -13.96
C LEU A 5 8.12 -11.87 -14.81
N VAL A 6 8.05 -13.22 -14.83
CA VAL A 6 6.96 -13.94 -15.51
C VAL A 6 5.61 -13.63 -14.85
N ALA A 7 5.54 -13.60 -13.52
CA ALA A 7 4.32 -13.27 -12.80
C ALA A 7 3.84 -11.84 -13.08
N LEU A 8 4.76 -10.86 -13.08
CA LEU A 8 4.45 -9.46 -13.41
C LEU A 8 3.98 -9.32 -14.87
N ALA A 9 4.64 -9.98 -15.82
CA ALA A 9 4.23 -9.95 -17.22
C ALA A 9 2.84 -10.58 -17.43
N ALA A 10 2.55 -11.69 -16.73
CA ALA A 10 1.24 -12.33 -16.77
C ALA A 10 0.14 -11.44 -16.16
N ALA A 11 0.42 -10.77 -15.04
CA ALA A 11 -0.50 -9.82 -14.42
C ALA A 11 -0.78 -8.62 -15.34
N ALA A 12 0.24 -8.11 -16.03
CA ALA A 12 0.10 -7.03 -17.02
C ALA A 12 -0.83 -7.45 -18.17
N ALA A 13 -0.57 -8.63 -18.76
CA ALA A 13 -1.37 -9.17 -19.85
C ALA A 13 -2.83 -9.39 -19.43
N ALA A 14 -3.06 -9.91 -18.22
CA ALA A 14 -4.40 -10.08 -17.67
C ALA A 14 -5.11 -8.74 -17.52
N SER A 15 -4.48 -7.75 -16.86
CA SER A 15 -5.05 -6.42 -16.64
C SER A 15 -5.45 -5.73 -17.95
N ILE A 16 -4.62 -5.83 -18.99
CA ILE A 16 -4.93 -5.26 -20.32
C ILE A 16 -6.11 -5.98 -20.98
N ALA A 17 -6.16 -7.30 -20.88
CA ALA A 17 -7.21 -8.10 -21.51
C ALA A 17 -8.58 -7.96 -20.82
N THR A 18 -8.60 -7.72 -19.51
CA THR A 18 -9.82 -7.75 -18.70
C THR A 18 -10.21 -6.42 -18.07
N ASP A 19 -9.41 -5.38 -18.26
CA ASP A 19 -9.58 -4.06 -17.64
C ASP A 19 -9.49 -4.09 -16.10
N THR A 20 -8.99 -5.18 -15.51
CA THR A 20 -8.95 -5.36 -14.06
C THR A 20 -7.69 -4.74 -13.45
N PRO A 21 -7.78 -4.15 -12.24
CA PRO A 21 -6.62 -3.56 -11.58
C PRO A 21 -5.67 -4.61 -11.00
N ILE A 22 -4.44 -4.19 -10.69
CA ILE A 22 -3.33 -5.01 -10.18
C ILE A 22 -2.93 -4.51 -8.79
N THR A 23 -2.84 -5.43 -7.83
CA THR A 23 -2.08 -5.21 -6.60
C THR A 23 -0.84 -6.08 -6.63
N THR A 24 0.30 -5.52 -6.21
CA THR A 24 1.55 -6.26 -6.12
C THR A 24 1.93 -6.55 -4.68
N HIS A 25 2.97 -7.35 -4.53
CA HIS A 25 3.69 -7.55 -3.29
C HIS A 25 5.12 -7.01 -3.47
N THR A 26 5.59 -6.19 -2.55
CA THR A 26 7.01 -5.89 -2.40
C THR A 26 7.55 -6.53 -1.13
N ASP A 27 8.78 -7.06 -1.20
CA ASP A 27 9.49 -7.45 0.00
C ASP A 27 10.17 -6.21 0.61
N GLU A 28 9.99 -6.04 1.92
CA GLU A 28 10.50 -4.88 2.68
C GLU A 28 10.14 -3.48 2.15
N GLY A 29 9.16 -3.35 1.24
CA GLY A 29 8.81 -2.04 0.66
C GLY A 29 9.81 -1.54 -0.38
N THR A 30 10.49 -2.44 -1.09
CA THR A 30 11.52 -2.11 -2.10
C THR A 30 11.13 -2.58 -3.50
N LEU A 31 11.78 -2.02 -4.54
CA LEU A 31 11.63 -2.42 -5.95
C LEU A 31 10.21 -2.25 -6.56
N GLY A 32 9.28 -1.65 -5.84
CA GLY A 32 7.97 -1.25 -6.37
C GLY A 32 8.02 -0.27 -7.54
N ASP A 33 9.06 0.58 -7.63
CA ASP A 33 9.35 1.42 -8.78
C ASP A 33 9.71 0.60 -10.03
N LEU A 34 10.48 -0.48 -9.87
CA LEU A 34 10.76 -1.43 -10.94
C LEU A 34 9.49 -2.19 -11.36
N GLN A 35 8.66 -2.64 -10.41
CA GLN A 35 7.37 -3.27 -10.73
C GLN A 35 6.47 -2.31 -11.52
N GLN A 36 6.36 -1.06 -11.08
CA GLN A 36 5.62 -0.01 -11.78
C GLN A 36 6.14 0.22 -13.19
N GLN A 37 7.47 0.28 -13.37
CA GLN A 37 8.10 0.43 -14.68
C GLN A 37 7.74 -0.72 -15.62
N ILE A 38 7.82 -1.97 -15.14
CA ILE A 38 7.46 -3.17 -15.92
C ILE A 38 6.01 -3.11 -16.41
N PHE A 39 5.08 -2.70 -15.54
CA PHE A 39 3.68 -2.55 -15.93
C PHE A 39 3.47 -1.41 -16.93
N SER A 40 4.15 -0.30 -16.72
CA SER A 40 4.08 0.87 -17.60
C SER A 40 4.62 0.53 -19.00
N ASP A 41 5.75 -0.18 -19.08
CA ASP A 41 6.35 -0.65 -20.33
C ASP A 41 5.46 -1.66 -21.08
N ALA A 42 4.67 -2.45 -20.33
CA ALA A 42 3.67 -3.35 -20.89
C ALA A 42 2.38 -2.63 -21.33
N GLY A 43 2.21 -1.34 -21.02
CA GLY A 43 1.04 -0.54 -21.39
C GLY A 43 -0.10 -0.55 -20.36
N VAL A 44 0.14 -1.04 -19.13
CA VAL A 44 -0.85 -0.95 -18.05
C VAL A 44 -0.93 0.50 -17.55
N PRO A 45 -2.12 1.11 -17.50
CA PRO A 45 -2.27 2.45 -16.92
C PRO A 45 -1.87 2.45 -15.43
N PRO A 46 -1.00 3.37 -14.98
CA PRO A 46 -0.41 3.28 -13.64
C PRO A 46 -1.43 3.45 -12.51
N HIS A 47 -2.54 4.16 -12.76
CA HIS A 47 -3.68 4.31 -11.82
C HIS A 47 -4.44 3.00 -11.59
N ARG A 48 -4.09 1.90 -12.27
CA ARG A 48 -4.62 0.56 -12.01
C ARG A 48 -3.69 -0.30 -11.17
N VAL A 49 -2.58 0.25 -10.70
CA VAL A 49 -1.55 -0.50 -9.97
C VAL A 49 -1.45 0.01 -8.54
N VAL A 50 -1.62 -0.88 -7.58
CA VAL A 50 -1.22 -0.70 -6.17
C VAL A 50 0.11 -1.41 -5.95
N ILE A 51 1.13 -0.65 -5.53
CA ILE A 51 2.40 -1.18 -5.04
C ILE A 51 2.22 -1.57 -3.56
N GLY A 52 1.99 -2.86 -3.32
CA GLY A 52 1.69 -3.37 -1.97
C GLY A 52 2.89 -3.33 -1.04
N HIS A 53 2.61 -3.21 0.25
CA HIS A 53 3.62 -3.13 1.32
C HIS A 53 4.58 -1.94 1.20
N SER A 54 4.17 -0.86 0.53
CA SER A 54 4.95 0.38 0.43
C SER A 54 5.31 0.95 1.82
N CYS A 55 4.51 0.66 2.84
CA CYS A 55 4.78 0.96 4.26
C CYS A 55 5.87 0.08 4.93
N GLY A 56 6.53 -0.79 4.17
CA GLY A 56 7.81 -1.42 4.55
C GLY A 56 9.00 -0.46 4.43
N SER A 57 8.85 0.61 3.65
CA SER A 57 9.81 1.71 3.54
C SER A 57 9.30 2.97 4.23
N THR A 58 10.21 3.78 4.77
CA THR A 58 9.93 5.13 5.30
C THR A 58 10.48 6.24 4.40
N ASP A 59 11.07 5.86 3.26
CA ASP A 59 11.66 6.76 2.29
C ASP A 59 10.57 7.50 1.50
N THR A 60 10.48 8.81 1.76
CA THR A 60 9.47 9.67 1.14
C THR A 60 9.76 9.93 -0.34
N ASP A 61 11.02 10.02 -0.75
CA ASP A 61 11.36 10.24 -2.16
C ASP A 61 10.99 9.01 -3.00
N TYR A 62 11.19 7.82 -2.44
CA TYR A 62 10.74 6.57 -3.03
C TYR A 62 9.21 6.54 -3.20
N HIS A 63 8.45 6.85 -2.14
CA HIS A 63 6.99 6.91 -2.19
C HIS A 63 6.49 7.94 -3.22
N LEU A 64 7.06 9.15 -3.21
CA LEU A 64 6.69 10.20 -4.14
C LEU A 64 7.09 9.88 -5.58
N GLY A 65 8.19 9.15 -5.81
CA GLY A 65 8.57 8.65 -7.13
C GLY A 65 7.49 7.75 -7.73
N ILE A 66 6.97 6.80 -6.95
CA ILE A 66 5.88 5.91 -7.36
C ILE A 66 4.59 6.71 -7.58
N ALA A 67 4.23 7.59 -6.64
CA ALA A 67 3.02 8.39 -6.69
C ALA A 67 3.00 9.34 -7.91
N ARG A 68 4.10 10.05 -8.19
CA ARG A 68 4.24 10.95 -9.36
C ARG A 68 4.06 10.21 -10.68
N ARG A 69 4.49 8.95 -10.76
CA ARG A 69 4.27 8.08 -11.93
C ARG A 69 2.87 7.47 -11.99
N GLY A 70 2.01 7.74 -11.00
CA GLY A 70 0.57 7.53 -11.07
C GLY A 70 0.05 6.25 -10.43
N SER A 71 0.90 5.45 -9.79
CA SER A 71 0.46 4.25 -9.06
C SER A 71 0.14 4.56 -7.60
N TYR A 72 -0.69 3.70 -7.02
CA TYR A 72 -1.06 3.76 -5.61
C TYR A 72 0.01 3.11 -4.73
N LEU A 73 0.15 3.63 -3.52
CA LEU A 73 0.98 3.08 -2.44
C LEU A 73 0.08 2.27 -1.48
N GLY A 74 0.44 1.00 -1.25
CA GLY A 74 -0.20 0.16 -0.26
C GLY A 74 0.37 0.38 1.14
N PHE A 75 -0.37 1.07 2.00
CA PHE A 75 -0.08 1.22 3.43
C PHE A 75 -0.92 0.20 4.23
N ASP A 76 -0.51 -1.06 4.14
CA ASP A 76 -1.35 -2.20 4.55
C ASP A 76 -0.83 -3.01 5.75
N ARG A 77 0.33 -2.68 6.33
CA ARG A 77 0.98 -3.54 7.35
C ARG A 77 0.95 -3.03 8.79
N PHE A 78 0.12 -2.03 9.13
CA PHE A 78 0.04 -1.53 10.51
C PHE A 78 -0.18 -2.67 11.52
N GLY A 79 0.58 -2.68 12.62
CA GLY A 79 0.63 -3.77 13.60
C GLY A 79 1.70 -4.84 13.33
N ILE A 80 2.31 -4.89 12.14
CA ILE A 80 3.40 -5.83 11.81
C ILE A 80 4.75 -5.23 12.21
N PRO A 81 5.58 -5.92 13.05
CA PRO A 81 6.73 -5.33 13.73
C PRO A 81 8.03 -5.20 12.88
N MET A 82 7.91 -5.08 11.55
CA MET A 82 9.07 -4.84 10.66
C MET A 82 9.47 -3.35 10.64
N VAL A 83 8.46 -2.47 10.60
CA VAL A 83 8.56 -1.02 10.71
C VAL A 83 7.60 -0.62 11.82
N SER A 84 8.00 0.31 12.69
CA SER A 84 7.12 0.73 13.78
C SER A 84 5.87 1.44 13.22
N ASP A 85 4.75 1.33 13.92
CA ASP A 85 3.53 2.05 13.50
C ASP A 85 3.74 3.56 13.51
N ASP A 86 4.59 4.08 14.39
CA ASP A 86 4.91 5.52 14.46
C ASP A 86 5.70 5.96 13.22
N ASP A 87 6.67 5.16 12.77
CA ASP A 87 7.41 5.45 11.54
C ASP A 87 6.53 5.36 10.30
N ARG A 88 5.59 4.40 10.25
CA ARG A 88 4.59 4.28 9.17
C ARG A 88 3.64 5.47 9.15
N VAL A 89 3.15 5.90 10.32
CA VAL A 89 2.31 7.10 10.45
C VAL A 89 3.08 8.33 9.96
N ALA A 90 4.34 8.50 10.39
CA ALA A 90 5.16 9.61 9.96
C ALA A 90 5.42 9.60 8.44
N ALA A 91 5.69 8.43 7.86
CA ALA A 91 5.86 8.28 6.40
C ALA A 91 4.57 8.60 5.65
N LEU A 92 3.43 8.07 6.09
CA LEU A 92 2.12 8.34 5.50
C LEU A 92 1.77 9.83 5.56
N ALA A 93 1.98 10.47 6.71
CA ALA A 93 1.74 11.89 6.89
C ALA A 93 2.61 12.73 5.95
N ARG A 94 3.88 12.37 5.72
CA ARG A 94 4.75 13.04 4.73
C ARG A 94 4.22 12.91 3.30
N VAL A 95 3.72 11.74 2.91
CA VAL A 95 3.11 11.52 1.58
C VAL A 95 1.85 12.37 1.41
N ILE A 96 0.98 12.40 2.43
CA ILE A 96 -0.24 13.22 2.41
C ILE A 96 0.11 14.71 2.34
N ALA A 97 1.04 15.18 3.17
CA ALA A 97 1.49 16.58 3.20
C ALA A 97 2.14 17.02 1.88
N ALA A 98 2.75 16.10 1.14
CA ALA A 98 3.30 16.34 -0.20
C ALA A 98 2.23 16.32 -1.33
N GLY A 99 0.95 16.21 -0.99
CA GLY A 99 -0.16 16.23 -1.95
C GLY A 99 -0.44 14.89 -2.63
N ALA A 100 0.24 13.82 -2.25
CA ALA A 100 0.10 12.48 -2.84
C ALA A 100 -0.91 11.58 -2.10
N GLY A 101 -1.73 12.14 -1.20
CA GLY A 101 -2.69 11.39 -0.40
C GLY A 101 -3.81 10.72 -1.21
N ASP A 102 -4.09 11.19 -2.44
CA ASP A 102 -5.03 10.58 -3.38
C ASP A 102 -4.50 9.29 -4.04
N ARG A 103 -3.25 8.93 -3.77
CA ARG A 103 -2.56 7.74 -4.27
C ARG A 103 -2.21 6.77 -3.16
N VAL A 104 -2.91 6.81 -2.03
CA VAL A 104 -2.66 5.89 -0.92
C VAL A 104 -3.91 5.08 -0.63
N VAL A 105 -3.75 3.76 -0.57
CA VAL A 105 -4.78 2.86 -0.03
C VAL A 105 -4.26 2.22 1.24
N VAL A 106 -5.14 2.04 2.21
CA VAL A 106 -4.82 1.40 3.49
C VAL A 106 -5.52 0.05 3.61
N SER A 107 -4.86 -0.87 4.31
CA SER A 107 -5.41 -2.20 4.61
C SER A 107 -4.71 -2.76 5.84
N HIS A 108 -4.85 -4.07 6.09
CA HIS A 108 -4.41 -4.72 7.31
C HIS A 108 -3.36 -5.82 7.10
N ASP A 109 -3.19 -6.30 5.85
CA ASP A 109 -2.32 -7.44 5.48
C ASP A 109 -2.48 -8.63 6.47
N SER A 110 -3.72 -8.84 6.92
CA SER A 110 -4.02 -9.77 8.00
C SER A 110 -4.38 -11.13 7.42
N VAL A 111 -3.68 -12.16 7.89
CA VAL A 111 -3.97 -13.56 7.58
C VAL A 111 -4.62 -14.19 8.82
N TRP A 112 -5.85 -14.65 8.65
CA TRP A 112 -6.66 -15.19 9.74
C TRP A 112 -6.38 -16.66 10.04
N CYS A 113 -5.90 -17.41 9.04
CA CYS A 113 -5.63 -18.83 9.17
C CYS A 113 -4.21 -19.13 8.68
N TRP A 114 -3.32 -19.35 9.65
CA TRP A 114 -1.93 -19.70 9.37
C TRP A 114 -1.73 -21.22 9.45
N LYS A 115 -1.34 -21.82 8.34
CA LYS A 115 -0.88 -23.22 8.33
C LYS A 115 0.59 -23.28 8.76
N GLY A 116 0.96 -24.28 9.54
CA GLY A 116 2.38 -24.59 9.83
C GLY A 116 3.05 -23.82 10.98
N GLN A 117 2.29 -23.11 11.82
CA GLN A 117 2.84 -22.34 12.96
C GLN A 117 3.94 -21.33 12.57
N PRO A 118 3.63 -20.30 11.77
CA PRO A 118 4.63 -19.32 11.29
C PRO A 118 5.29 -18.53 12.42
N TRP A 119 4.68 -18.48 13.60
CA TRP A 119 5.27 -17.88 14.79
C TRP A 119 5.44 -18.88 15.94
N PRO A 120 6.51 -18.71 16.74
CA PRO A 120 6.65 -19.39 18.01
C PRO A 120 5.38 -19.24 18.88
N PRO A 121 4.91 -20.28 19.58
CA PRO A 121 3.70 -20.23 20.40
C PRO A 121 3.65 -19.04 21.38
N LYS A 122 4.80 -18.66 21.95
CA LYS A 122 4.95 -17.53 22.87
C LYS A 122 4.63 -16.15 22.27
N LEU A 123 4.71 -16.00 20.93
CA LEU A 123 4.40 -14.74 20.26
C LEU A 123 2.94 -14.63 19.83
N ARG A 124 2.18 -15.74 19.82
CA ARG A 124 0.78 -15.76 19.34
C ARG A 124 -0.14 -14.76 20.03
N PRO A 125 -0.12 -14.58 21.37
CA PRO A 125 -0.99 -13.60 22.02
C PRO A 125 -0.72 -12.18 21.52
N ARG A 126 0.57 -11.79 21.44
CA ARG A 126 0.97 -10.47 20.93
C ARG A 126 0.61 -10.27 19.47
N VAL A 127 0.77 -11.31 18.65
CA VAL A 127 0.35 -11.28 17.24
C VAL A 127 -1.17 -11.10 17.16
N ALA A 128 -1.96 -11.84 17.95
CA ALA A 128 -3.41 -11.72 17.96
C ALA A 128 -3.92 -10.35 18.43
N GLU A 129 -3.19 -9.66 19.33
CA GLU A 129 -3.51 -8.30 19.76
C GLU A 129 -3.26 -7.23 18.69
N ARG A 130 -2.32 -7.50 17.76
CA ARG A 130 -1.90 -6.55 16.71
C ARG A 130 -2.52 -6.85 15.35
N PHE A 131 -2.79 -8.10 15.02
CA PHE A 131 -3.43 -8.54 13.77
C PHE A 131 -4.96 -8.47 13.89
N VAL A 132 -5.47 -7.30 14.29
CA VAL A 132 -6.90 -7.02 14.36
C VAL A 132 -7.25 -5.94 13.33
N PRO A 133 -8.32 -6.12 12.52
CA PRO A 133 -8.70 -5.09 11.55
C PRO A 133 -8.96 -3.73 12.21
N THR A 134 -9.45 -3.74 13.44
CA THR A 134 -9.77 -2.50 14.15
C THR A 134 -8.53 -1.74 14.67
N LEU A 135 -7.31 -2.17 14.34
CA LEU A 135 -6.10 -1.45 14.75
C LEU A 135 -6.00 -0.11 14.01
N PHE A 136 -6.41 -0.07 12.74
CA PHE A 136 -6.32 1.14 11.93
C PHE A 136 -7.19 2.26 12.50
N ASP A 137 -8.48 2.02 12.70
CA ASP A 137 -9.41 3.02 13.27
C ASP A 137 -9.11 3.35 14.74
N ARG A 138 -8.76 2.35 15.57
CA ARG A 138 -8.62 2.59 17.02
C ARG A 138 -7.26 3.15 17.43
N GLN A 139 -6.21 2.94 16.64
CA GLN A 139 -4.85 3.31 17.01
C GLN A 139 -4.13 4.16 15.98
N ILE A 140 -4.32 3.90 14.68
CA ILE A 140 -3.59 4.61 13.62
C ILE A 140 -4.25 5.94 13.27
N VAL A 141 -5.58 5.97 13.13
CA VAL A 141 -6.34 7.20 12.87
C VAL A 141 -6.08 8.28 13.94
N PRO A 142 -6.14 7.99 15.26
CA PRO A 142 -5.79 8.98 16.28
C PRO A 142 -4.37 9.54 16.12
N LYS A 143 -3.38 8.67 15.83
CA LYS A 143 -1.99 9.10 15.60
C LYS A 143 -1.84 9.99 14.37
N LEU A 144 -2.58 9.70 13.29
CA LEU A 144 -2.60 10.54 12.09
C LEU A 144 -3.16 11.94 12.40
N ILE A 145 -4.25 12.00 13.18
CA ILE A 145 -4.83 13.27 13.65
C ILE A 145 -3.83 14.05 14.52
N ASP A 146 -3.16 13.37 15.46
CA ASP A 146 -2.17 14.00 16.35
C ASP A 146 -1.00 14.63 15.60
N VAL A 147 -0.62 14.08 14.43
CA VAL A 147 0.42 14.65 13.56
C VAL A 147 -0.13 15.62 12.49
N GLY A 148 -1.40 16.00 12.58
CA GLY A 148 -2.01 17.05 11.77
C GLY A 148 -2.64 16.60 10.46
N VAL A 149 -2.87 15.29 10.25
CA VAL A 149 -3.65 14.80 9.11
C VAL A 149 -5.13 15.04 9.39
N ASP A 150 -5.81 15.77 8.50
CA ASP A 150 -7.23 16.07 8.66
C ASP A 150 -8.13 14.85 8.36
N GLU A 151 -9.36 14.90 8.90
CA GLU A 151 -10.34 13.82 8.75
C GLU A 151 -10.70 13.53 7.29
N ALA A 152 -10.67 14.54 6.42
CA ALA A 152 -10.99 14.38 5.00
C ALA A 152 -9.89 13.60 4.27
N ALA A 153 -8.62 13.86 4.60
CA ALA A 153 -7.49 13.08 4.11
C ALA A 153 -7.56 11.63 4.59
N ILE A 154 -7.95 11.40 5.86
CA ILE A 154 -8.11 10.05 6.41
C ILE A 154 -9.26 9.30 5.71
N ALA A 155 -10.44 9.92 5.57
CA ALA A 155 -11.59 9.32 4.90
C ALA A 155 -11.27 8.93 3.45
N ARG A 156 -10.48 9.77 2.76
CA ARG A 156 -10.02 9.50 1.40
C ARG A 156 -9.25 8.17 1.29
N LEU A 157 -8.45 7.81 2.30
CA LEU A 157 -7.66 6.57 2.30
C LEU A 157 -8.54 5.32 2.28
N THR A 158 -9.73 5.39 2.89
CA THR A 158 -10.64 4.25 3.10
C THR A 158 -11.84 4.24 2.16
N ASP A 159 -12.19 5.37 1.55
CA ASP A 159 -13.39 5.52 0.73
C ASP A 159 -13.06 5.90 -0.72
N ASP A 160 -12.57 7.12 -0.94
CA ASP A 160 -12.42 7.69 -2.29
C ASP A 160 -11.32 6.99 -3.09
N ASN A 161 -10.15 6.76 -2.49
CA ASN A 161 -9.01 6.13 -3.16
C ASN A 161 -9.31 4.67 -3.56
N PRO A 162 -9.79 3.78 -2.66
CA PRO A 162 -10.15 2.43 -3.07
C PRO A 162 -11.30 2.41 -4.08
N ARG A 163 -12.28 3.31 -3.98
CA ARG A 163 -13.33 3.44 -5.01
C ARG A 163 -12.73 3.79 -6.37
N ALA A 164 -11.93 4.85 -6.45
CA ALA A 164 -11.29 5.29 -7.69
C ALA A 164 -10.41 4.18 -8.29
N TYR A 165 -9.69 3.43 -7.45
CA TYR A 165 -8.88 2.28 -7.89
C TYR A 165 -9.73 1.16 -8.49
N PHE A 166 -10.81 0.73 -7.83
CA PHE A 166 -11.68 -0.34 -8.35
C PHE A 166 -12.53 0.10 -9.55
N GLU A 167 -12.87 1.39 -9.65
CA GLU A 167 -13.51 1.99 -10.83
C GLU A 167 -12.52 2.27 -11.97
N SER A 168 -11.21 2.07 -11.75
CA SER A 168 -10.14 2.41 -12.69
C SER A 168 -10.21 3.87 -13.17
N THR A 169 -10.52 4.79 -12.25
CA THR A 169 -10.60 6.23 -12.55
C THR A 169 -9.18 6.80 -12.72
N PRO A 170 -8.88 7.49 -13.84
CA PRO A 170 -7.60 8.16 -14.01
C PRO A 170 -7.37 9.25 -12.96
N LEU A 171 -6.18 9.25 -12.36
CA LEU A 171 -5.75 10.27 -11.40
C LEU A 171 -5.17 11.50 -12.12
N ALA A 172 -5.46 12.70 -11.61
CA ALA A 172 -4.82 13.93 -12.07
C ALA A 172 -3.32 13.88 -11.81
N SER A 173 -2.48 14.37 -12.73
CA SER A 173 -1.03 14.37 -12.55
C SER A 173 -0.61 15.10 -11.27
N LEU A 174 0.29 14.48 -10.51
CA LEU A 174 0.89 15.09 -9.32
C LEU A 174 2.05 16.00 -9.79
N THR A 175 1.94 17.29 -9.48
CA THR A 175 2.98 18.30 -9.79
C THR A 175 4.17 18.20 -8.85
#